data_AF-A0A6F9C5J4-F1
#
_entry.id   AF-A0A6F9C5J4-F1
#
_cell.length_a   1.000
_cell.length_b   1.000
_cell.length_c   1.000
_cell.angle_alpha   90.00
_cell.angle_beta   90.00
_cell.angle_gamma   90.00
#
_symmetry.space_group_name_H-M   'P 1'
#
loop_
_entity.id
_entity.type
_entity.pdbx_description
1 polymer ?
#
loop_
_entity_poly.entity_id
_entity_poly.type
_entity_poly.pdbx_seq_one_letter_code
_entity_poly.pdbx_strand_id
1 'polypeptide(L)'
;QCITLWGQGAKPAPGICFERVNSAGDPYGNCGKDSKGSFAKCEAPDARCGKIQCQGGANRPIIGTNAVSIETNIPLQEGGRILCRGTHVYLGDDMPDPGLVMPGTKCGDAMVCNNNKNCHCEAHWAPPFCDKAGFGGSVDSGPMRLAGTQSYQHKCLL
;
A
#
# COMPACT_ATOMS: atom_id res chain seq x y z
N GLN A 1 8.24 -0.53 -8.07
CA GLN A 1 8.57 0.59 -7.16
C GLN A 1 9.88 0.38 -6.40
N CYS A 2 10.13 -0.75 -5.71
CA CYS A 2 11.38 -0.93 -4.94
C CYS A 2 12.68 -0.70 -5.74
N ILE A 3 12.77 -1.17 -6.99
CA ILE A 3 13.93 -0.93 -7.86
C ILE A 3 14.16 0.56 -8.12
N THR A 4 13.08 1.34 -8.28
CA THR A 4 13.17 2.80 -8.46
C THR A 4 13.72 3.48 -7.21
N LEU A 5 13.37 3.00 -6.03
CA LEU A 5 13.76 3.61 -4.76
C LEU A 5 15.17 3.18 -4.31
N TRP A 6 15.57 1.94 -4.57
CA TRP A 6 16.77 1.31 -4.00
C TRP A 6 17.76 0.79 -5.04
N GLY A 7 17.45 0.89 -6.33
CA GLY A 7 18.29 0.39 -7.43
C GLY A 7 18.09 -1.10 -7.74
N GLN A 8 18.92 -1.57 -8.66
CA GLN A 8 18.86 -2.94 -9.18
C GLN A 8 19.03 -3.97 -8.05
N GLY A 9 18.26 -5.06 -8.11
CA GLY A 9 18.28 -6.12 -7.10
C GLY A 9 17.35 -5.87 -5.89
N ALA A 10 16.71 -4.70 -5.81
CA ALA A 10 15.68 -4.45 -4.83
C ALA A 10 14.36 -5.15 -5.18
N LYS A 11 13.68 -5.67 -4.17
CA LYS A 11 12.38 -6.37 -4.29
C LYS A 11 11.46 -6.01 -3.12
N PRO A 12 10.15 -6.28 -3.22
CA PRO A 12 9.25 -6.12 -2.09
C PRO A 12 9.72 -6.92 -0.86
N ALA A 13 9.55 -6.35 0.32
CA ALA A 13 9.77 -7.05 1.58
C ALA A 13 8.64 -8.08 1.84
N PRO A 14 8.84 -9.03 2.76
CA PRO A 14 7.77 -9.93 3.20
C PRO A 14 6.58 -9.18 3.80
N GLY A 15 5.37 -9.77 3.71
CA GLY A 15 4.12 -9.15 4.18
C GLY A 15 4.15 -8.63 5.61
N ILE A 16 4.81 -9.38 6.51
CA ILE A 16 4.98 -8.99 7.92
C ILE A 16 5.62 -7.61 8.10
N CYS A 17 6.50 -7.18 7.18
CA CYS A 17 7.08 -5.84 7.22
C CYS A 17 6.01 -4.77 7.01
N PHE A 18 5.14 -4.96 6.02
CA PHE A 18 4.06 -4.04 5.73
C PHE A 18 3.07 -3.99 6.90
N GLU A 19 2.60 -5.15 7.36
CA GLU A 19 1.62 -5.27 8.45
C GLU A 19 2.09 -4.61 9.73
N ARG A 20 3.30 -4.92 10.19
CA ARG A 20 3.81 -4.39 11.46
C ARG A 20 4.21 -2.94 11.37
N VAL A 21 4.95 -2.54 10.32
CA VAL A 21 5.38 -1.15 10.18
C VAL A 21 4.16 -0.25 10.00
N ASN A 22 3.24 -0.61 9.11
CA ASN A 22 2.12 0.28 8.79
C ASN A 22 0.99 0.28 9.83
N SER A 23 0.97 -0.68 10.77
CA SER A 23 0.12 -0.63 11.96
C SER A 23 0.52 0.45 12.97
N ALA A 24 1.72 1.04 12.85
CA ALA A 24 2.21 2.07 13.78
C ALA A 24 1.38 3.35 13.69
N GLY A 25 1.02 3.79 12.48
CA GLY A 25 0.30 5.04 12.24
C GLY A 25 1.17 6.25 12.56
N ASP A 26 2.42 6.23 12.11
CA ASP A 26 3.41 7.28 12.30
C ASP A 26 3.97 7.74 10.94
N PRO A 27 4.88 8.74 10.87
CA PRO A 27 5.43 9.21 9.59
C PRO A 27 6.12 8.16 8.72
N TYR A 28 6.53 7.03 9.30
CA TYR A 28 7.33 6.00 8.66
C TYR A 28 6.53 4.74 8.29
N GLY A 29 5.41 4.51 8.99
CA GLY A 29 4.49 3.43 8.73
C GLY A 29 3.04 3.84 8.93
N ASN A 30 2.30 4.01 7.83
CA ASN A 30 0.91 4.49 7.84
C ASN A 30 0.18 4.16 6.52
N CYS A 31 -1.14 4.34 6.53
CA CYS A 31 -2.04 4.29 5.36
C CYS A 31 -2.45 5.70 4.93
N GLY A 32 -1.48 6.63 4.89
CA GLY A 32 -1.71 8.03 4.56
C GLY A 32 -2.04 8.90 5.77
N LYS A 33 -2.51 10.12 5.49
CA LYS A 33 -2.91 11.11 6.50
C LYS A 33 -4.41 11.35 6.44
N ASP A 34 -5.02 11.57 7.60
CA ASP A 34 -6.39 12.05 7.68
C ASP A 34 -6.49 13.55 7.32
N SER A 35 -7.72 14.10 7.32
CA SER A 35 -7.98 15.51 7.03
C SER A 35 -7.35 16.50 8.01
N LYS A 36 -6.88 16.01 9.16
CA LYS A 36 -6.19 16.80 10.19
C LYS A 36 -4.67 16.66 10.08
N GLY A 37 -4.17 15.91 9.10
CA GLY A 37 -2.75 15.64 8.89
C GLY A 37 -2.18 14.55 9.78
N SER A 38 -3.02 13.85 10.56
CA SER A 38 -2.59 12.75 11.43
C SER A 38 -2.37 11.48 10.63
N PHE A 39 -1.31 10.73 10.93
CA PHE A 39 -1.00 9.49 10.23
C PHE A 39 -1.99 8.38 10.63
N ALA A 40 -2.65 7.81 9.63
CA ALA A 40 -3.60 6.72 9.83
C ALA A 40 -2.86 5.39 10.00
N LYS A 41 -3.21 4.63 11.04
CA LYS A 41 -2.80 3.23 11.15
C LYS A 41 -3.45 2.43 10.03
N CYS A 42 -2.72 1.49 9.44
CA CYS A 42 -3.32 0.54 8.51
C CYS A 42 -4.00 -0.60 9.27
N GLU A 43 -5.18 -0.98 8.80
CA GLU A 43 -5.73 -2.31 9.09
C GLU A 43 -4.91 -3.38 8.35
N ALA A 44 -4.92 -4.62 8.86
CA ALA A 44 -4.11 -5.69 8.30
C ALA A 44 -4.31 -5.95 6.79
N PRO A 45 -5.55 -5.94 6.25
CA PRO A 45 -5.78 -6.11 4.81
C PRO A 45 -5.17 -5.00 3.95
N ASP A 46 -5.09 -3.78 4.50
CA ASP A 46 -4.66 -2.57 3.78
C ASP A 46 -3.17 -2.28 3.94
N ALA A 47 -2.49 -2.98 4.84
CA ALA A 47 -1.11 -2.69 5.19
C ALA A 47 -0.15 -2.72 3.98
N ARG A 48 -0.45 -3.52 2.95
CA ARG A 48 0.36 -3.57 1.70
C ARG A 48 0.16 -2.37 0.77
N CYS A 49 -0.77 -1.49 1.08
CA CYS A 49 -1.08 -0.26 0.34
C CYS A 49 -0.64 1.02 1.07
N GLY A 50 -0.06 0.90 2.27
CA GLY A 50 0.51 2.00 3.05
C GLY A 50 1.93 2.39 2.63
N LYS A 51 2.82 2.64 3.60
CA LYS A 51 4.25 2.91 3.34
C LYS A 51 4.94 1.67 2.78
N ILE A 52 5.74 1.86 1.74
CA ILE A 52 6.40 0.78 1.01
C ILE A 52 7.56 0.20 1.82
N GLN A 53 7.64 -1.14 1.83
CA GLN A 53 8.74 -1.89 2.43
C GLN A 53 9.47 -2.70 1.36
N CYS A 54 10.80 -2.57 1.34
CA CYS A 54 11.67 -3.19 0.35
C CYS A 54 12.81 -3.95 1.02
N GLN A 55 13.48 -4.81 0.25
CA GLN A 55 14.70 -5.53 0.65
C GLN A 55 15.64 -5.67 -0.55
N GLY A 56 16.94 -5.83 -0.29
CA GLY A 56 17.97 -5.83 -1.33
C GLY A 56 18.22 -4.44 -1.93
N GLY A 57 18.98 -4.38 -3.02
CA GLY A 57 19.40 -3.14 -3.66
C GLY A 57 20.54 -2.43 -2.91
N ALA A 58 20.63 -1.11 -3.07
CA ALA A 58 21.62 -0.26 -2.44
C ALA A 58 21.37 -0.07 -0.92
N ASN A 59 22.41 0.35 -0.21
CA ASN A 59 22.34 0.59 1.24
C ASN A 59 21.57 1.87 1.61
N ARG A 60 21.32 2.76 0.65
CA ARG A 60 20.54 4.00 0.82
C ARG A 60 19.60 4.16 -0.38
N PRO A 61 18.45 4.85 -0.20
CA PRO A 61 17.58 5.16 -1.32
C PRO A 61 18.35 5.96 -2.39
N ILE A 62 18.15 5.62 -3.65
CA ILE A 62 18.77 6.29 -4.80
C ILE A 62 17.91 7.44 -5.34
N ILE A 63 16.76 7.70 -4.72
CA ILE A 63 15.81 8.72 -5.12
C ILE A 63 16.04 10.02 -4.34
N GLY A 64 16.36 11.11 -5.04
CA GLY A 64 16.53 12.43 -4.44
C GLY A 64 17.71 12.54 -3.46
N THR A 65 18.11 13.76 -3.13
CA THR A 65 19.19 14.02 -2.16
C THR A 65 18.70 13.95 -0.70
N ASN A 66 17.38 14.07 -0.48
CA ASN A 66 16.76 14.17 0.85
C ASN A 66 16.03 12.88 1.28
N ALA A 67 16.40 11.74 0.72
CA ALA A 67 15.86 10.45 1.12
C ALA A 67 16.69 9.79 2.21
N VAL A 68 16.01 9.26 3.23
CA VAL A 68 16.61 8.53 4.34
C VAL A 68 16.09 7.10 4.40
N SER A 69 16.98 6.18 4.73
CA SER A 69 16.63 4.78 4.99
C SER A 69 16.00 4.68 6.37
N ILE A 70 14.81 4.11 6.45
CA ILE A 70 14.16 3.76 7.71
C ILE A 70 14.26 2.25 7.89
N GLU A 71 14.90 1.83 8.97
CA GLU A 71 15.12 0.43 9.29
C GLU A 71 14.36 0.06 10.56
N THR A 72 13.50 -0.96 10.47
CA THR A 72 12.69 -1.44 11.58
C THR A 72 12.97 -2.91 11.82
N ASN A 73 13.35 -3.24 13.05
CA ASN A 73 13.65 -4.62 13.45
C ASN A 73 12.45 -5.26 14.14
N ILE A 74 11.71 -6.09 13.42
CA ILE A 74 10.51 -6.78 13.93
C ILE A 74 10.92 -8.12 14.56
N PRO A 75 10.49 -8.43 15.80
CA PRO A 75 10.68 -9.75 16.40
C PRO A 75 9.76 -10.79 15.75
N LEU A 76 10.30 -11.98 15.47
CA LEU A 76 9.55 -13.11 14.93
C LEU A 76 9.05 -14.03 16.06
N GLN A 77 7.91 -14.68 15.84
CA GLN A 77 7.30 -15.57 16.85
C GLN A 77 8.15 -16.80 17.17
N GLU A 78 8.87 -17.34 16.17
CA GLU A 78 9.74 -18.51 16.30
C GLU A 78 11.15 -18.19 16.85
N GLY A 79 11.37 -16.94 17.29
CA GLY A 79 12.68 -16.42 17.62
C GLY A 79 13.39 -15.77 16.42
N GLY A 80 14.28 -14.82 16.71
CA GLY A 80 14.97 -14.03 15.69
C GLY A 80 14.26 -12.71 15.34
N ARG A 81 14.79 -12.01 14.33
CA ARG A 81 14.33 -10.69 13.90
C ARG A 81 14.36 -10.58 12.38
N ILE A 82 13.39 -9.86 11.82
CA ILE A 82 13.41 -9.44 10.42
C ILE A 82 13.69 -7.94 10.34
N LEU A 83 14.62 -7.56 9.47
CA LEU A 83 14.91 -6.17 9.16
C LEU A 83 14.01 -5.71 8.01
N CYS A 84 13.12 -4.77 8.30
CA CYS A 84 12.25 -4.13 7.31
C CYS A 84 12.82 -2.78 6.94
N ARG A 85 12.90 -2.49 5.64
CA ARG A 85 13.52 -1.28 5.13
C ARG A 85 12.51 -0.48 4.30
N GLY A 86 12.21 0.71 4.80
CA GLY A 86 11.40 1.74 4.13
C GLY A 86 12.24 2.97 3.80
N THR A 87 11.63 3.93 3.11
CA THR A 87 12.26 5.23 2.84
C THR A 87 11.32 6.36 3.27
N HIS A 88 11.90 7.41 3.84
CA HIS A 88 11.23 8.68 4.05
C HIS A 88 11.95 9.73 3.21
N VAL A 89 11.20 10.49 2.41
CA VAL A 89 11.76 11.55 1.58
C VAL A 89 11.14 12.86 2.06
N TYR A 90 11.98 13.79 2.51
CA TYR A 90 11.53 15.13 2.89
C TYR A 90 11.24 15.93 1.62
N LEU A 91 10.06 15.71 1.06
CA LEU A 91 9.50 16.49 -0.03
C LEU A 91 8.52 17.52 0.55
N GLY A 92 8.37 18.66 -0.10
CA GLY A 92 7.27 19.58 0.20
C GLY A 92 5.92 18.92 -0.07
N ASP A 93 4.85 19.43 0.54
CA ASP A 93 3.51 18.82 0.51
C ASP A 93 2.88 18.71 -0.90
N ASP A 94 3.45 19.42 -1.90
CA ASP A 94 2.98 19.40 -3.29
C ASP A 94 3.39 18.16 -4.10
N MET A 95 4.30 17.32 -3.57
CA MET A 95 4.80 16.14 -4.28
C MET A 95 4.26 14.84 -3.65
N PRO A 96 3.76 13.88 -4.47
CA PRO A 96 3.37 12.57 -3.96
C PRO A 96 4.54 11.88 -3.24
N ASP A 97 4.32 11.41 -2.01
CA ASP A 97 5.34 10.71 -1.22
C ASP A 97 5.77 9.41 -1.95
N PRO A 98 7.01 9.32 -2.46
CA PRO A 98 7.51 8.15 -3.19
C PRO A 98 7.66 6.92 -2.28
N GLY A 99 7.60 7.13 -0.95
CA GLY A 99 7.58 6.09 0.07
C GLY A 99 6.19 5.51 0.35
N LEU A 100 5.13 5.94 -0.32
CA LEU A 100 3.82 5.28 -0.30
C LEU A 100 3.66 4.32 -1.49
N VAL A 101 2.98 3.20 -1.28
CA VAL A 101 2.66 2.27 -2.36
C VAL A 101 1.71 2.95 -3.35
N MET A 102 2.04 2.85 -4.64
CA MET A 102 1.25 3.48 -5.70
C MET A 102 -0.12 2.81 -5.89
N PRO A 103 -1.19 3.58 -6.17
CA PRO A 103 -2.47 3.02 -6.61
C PRO A 103 -2.32 2.11 -7.83
N GLY A 104 -3.15 1.09 -7.94
CA GLY A 104 -3.06 0.03 -8.96
C GLY A 104 -2.00 -1.04 -8.67
N THR A 105 -1.17 -0.87 -7.64
CA THR A 105 -0.22 -1.91 -7.22
C THR A 105 -0.96 -3.11 -6.67
N LYS A 106 -0.56 -4.33 -7.08
CA LYS A 106 -1.12 -5.56 -6.52
C LYS A 106 -0.76 -5.70 -5.03
N CYS A 107 -1.77 -5.92 -4.21
CA CYS A 107 -1.63 -6.15 -2.77
C CYS A 107 -2.02 -7.58 -2.36
N GLY A 108 -2.61 -8.35 -3.27
CA GLY A 108 -2.97 -9.75 -3.12
C GLY A 108 -3.39 -10.36 -4.47
N ASP A 109 -3.82 -11.61 -4.45
CA ASP A 109 -4.38 -12.24 -5.65
C ASP A 109 -5.74 -11.61 -5.98
N ALA A 110 -5.89 -11.16 -7.23
CA ALA A 110 -7.04 -10.38 -7.68
C ALA A 110 -7.33 -9.14 -6.80
N MET A 111 -6.29 -8.55 -6.18
CA MET A 111 -6.42 -7.36 -5.32
C MET A 111 -5.42 -6.26 -5.68
N VAL A 112 -5.88 -5.01 -5.64
CA VAL A 112 -5.10 -3.80 -5.98
C VAL A 112 -5.31 -2.66 -4.98
N CYS A 113 -4.26 -1.87 -4.78
CA CYS A 113 -4.31 -0.66 -3.96
C CYS A 113 -5.10 0.45 -4.66
N ASN A 114 -5.93 1.17 -3.91
CA ASN A 114 -6.61 2.37 -4.42
C ASN A 114 -5.94 3.68 -3.93
N ASN A 115 -6.53 4.81 -4.31
CA ASN A 115 -6.04 6.13 -3.91
C ASN A 115 -6.11 6.37 -2.40
N ASN A 116 -7.03 5.68 -1.72
CA ASN A 116 -7.26 5.78 -0.27
C ASN A 116 -6.37 4.84 0.54
N LYS A 117 -5.38 4.19 -0.08
CA LYS A 117 -4.43 3.28 0.59
C LYS A 117 -5.08 2.01 1.14
N ASN A 118 -6.20 1.63 0.55
CA ASN A 118 -6.89 0.39 0.86
C ASN A 118 -6.63 -0.66 -0.21
N CYS A 119 -6.60 -1.93 0.19
CA CYS A 119 -6.45 -3.09 -0.69
C CYS A 119 -7.83 -3.66 -1.04
N HIS A 120 -8.21 -3.60 -2.33
CA HIS A 120 -9.53 -3.99 -2.81
C HIS A 120 -9.45 -5.06 -3.87
N CYS A 121 -10.54 -5.80 -4.05
CA CYS A 121 -10.70 -6.66 -5.22
C CYS A 121 -10.61 -5.85 -6.51
N GLU A 122 -9.90 -6.41 -7.49
CA GLU A 122 -9.89 -5.98 -8.88
C GLU A 122 -11.29 -6.06 -9.51
N ALA A 123 -11.44 -5.47 -10.69
CA ALA A 123 -12.72 -5.46 -11.38
C ALA A 123 -13.11 -6.91 -11.67
N HIS A 124 -14.41 -7.19 -11.61
CA HIS A 124 -14.96 -8.54 -11.77
C HIS A 124 -14.81 -9.48 -10.57
N TRP A 125 -14.24 -9.05 -9.43
CA TRP A 125 -14.09 -9.88 -8.22
C TRP A 125 -14.86 -9.33 -7.02
N ALA A 126 -15.38 -10.20 -6.15
CA ALA A 126 -16.17 -9.84 -4.99
C ALA A 126 -15.34 -9.88 -3.69
N PRO A 127 -15.41 -8.85 -2.83
CA PRO A 127 -14.79 -8.90 -1.50
C PRO A 127 -15.49 -9.90 -0.56
N PRO A 128 -14.83 -10.34 0.53
CA PRO A 128 -13.52 -9.90 1.04
C PRO A 128 -12.31 -10.66 0.46
N PHE A 129 -12.52 -11.82 -0.16
CA PHE A 129 -11.43 -12.73 -0.56
C PHE A 129 -11.08 -12.67 -2.06
N CYS A 130 -11.90 -12.01 -2.88
CA CYS A 130 -11.68 -11.87 -4.32
C CYS A 130 -11.60 -13.21 -5.07
N ASP A 131 -12.31 -14.23 -4.59
CA ASP A 131 -12.36 -15.59 -5.15
C ASP A 131 -13.63 -15.87 -5.98
N LYS A 132 -14.57 -14.92 -5.99
CA LYS A 132 -15.85 -15.01 -6.70
C LYS A 132 -16.07 -13.80 -7.59
N ALA A 133 -16.89 -13.98 -8.62
CA ALA A 133 -17.26 -12.88 -9.52
C ALA A 133 -18.02 -11.76 -8.77
N GLY A 134 -17.70 -10.50 -9.05
CA GLY A 134 -18.31 -9.33 -8.40
C GLY A 134 -17.98 -8.01 -9.08
N PHE A 135 -18.26 -6.89 -8.41
CA PHE A 135 -18.04 -5.55 -8.98
C PHE A 135 -16.71 -4.90 -8.55
N GLY A 136 -15.80 -5.66 -7.92
CA GLY A 136 -14.59 -5.14 -7.29
C GLY A 136 -14.86 -4.50 -5.94
N GLY A 137 -13.84 -3.88 -5.36
CA GLY A 137 -13.96 -3.09 -4.14
C GLY A 137 -13.59 -3.85 -2.86
N SER A 138 -13.98 -3.31 -1.69
CA SER A 138 -13.83 -4.01 -0.41
C SER A 138 -15.14 -4.00 0.36
N VAL A 139 -15.18 -4.75 1.47
CA VAL A 139 -16.27 -4.72 2.43
C VAL A 139 -16.51 -3.32 3.00
N ASP A 140 -15.46 -2.51 3.17
CA ASP A 140 -15.56 -1.20 3.84
C ASP A 140 -15.75 -0.02 2.88
N SER A 141 -15.21 -0.11 1.66
CA SER A 141 -15.29 0.99 0.68
C SER A 141 -16.35 0.79 -0.40
N GLY A 142 -17.06 -0.35 -0.36
CA GLY A 142 -18.05 -0.71 -1.38
C GLY A 142 -17.41 -1.06 -2.73
N PRO A 143 -18.23 -1.22 -3.79
CA PRO A 143 -17.77 -1.66 -5.10
C PRO A 143 -16.89 -0.60 -5.80
N MET A 144 -16.03 -1.04 -6.73
CA MET A 144 -15.25 -0.10 -7.52
C MET A 144 -16.16 0.77 -8.39
N ARG A 145 -15.98 2.09 -8.32
CA ARG A 145 -16.63 3.00 -9.26
C ARG A 145 -15.94 2.87 -10.61
N LEU A 146 -16.66 2.36 -11.61
CA LEU A 146 -16.15 2.26 -12.98
C LEU A 146 -15.84 3.67 -13.51
N ALA A 147 -14.56 4.00 -13.66
CA ALA A 147 -14.14 5.18 -14.40
C ALA A 147 -14.26 4.87 -15.89
N GLY A 148 -15.33 5.33 -16.55
CA GLY A 148 -15.35 5.45 -18.01
C GLY A 148 -16.43 4.72 -18.81
N THR A 149 -17.56 4.31 -18.23
CA THR A 149 -18.77 4.06 -19.03
C THR A 149 -19.90 4.97 -18.56
N GLN A 150 -20.23 5.94 -19.40
CA GLN A 150 -21.40 6.80 -19.28
C GLN A 150 -22.66 5.96 -18.98
N SER A 151 -23.47 6.47 -18.06
CA SER A 151 -24.93 6.40 -18.02
C SER A 151 -25.56 5.54 -19.13
N TYR A 152 -25.89 4.28 -18.86
CA TYR A 152 -27.08 3.57 -19.36
C TYR A 152 -27.17 2.20 -18.69
N GLN A 153 -28.41 1.76 -18.46
CA GLN A 153 -28.82 0.49 -17.83
C GLN A 153 -28.64 0.39 -16.33
N HIS A 154 -29.45 1.16 -15.59
CA HIS A 154 -30.41 0.51 -14.69
C HIS A 154 -31.82 0.93 -15.16
N LYS A 155 -32.33 0.23 -16.19
CA LYS A 155 -33.76 -0.02 -16.27
C LYS A 155 -34.06 -0.92 -15.08
N CYS A 156 -34.67 -0.38 -14.03
CA CYS A 156 -35.42 -1.22 -13.10
C CYS A 156 -36.52 -1.89 -13.94
N LEU A 157 -36.35 -3.19 -14.18
CA LEU A 157 -37.47 -4.07 -14.48
C LEU A 157 -38.04 -4.50 -13.15
N LEU A 158 -39.20 -3.92 -12.80
CA LEU A 158 -40.37 -4.56 -12.19
C LEU A 158 -41.53 -3.56 -12.28
#